data_AF-A0A7J2YW46-F1
#
_entry.id   AF-A0A7J2YW46-F1
#
_cell.length_a   1.000
_cell.length_b   1.000
_cell.length_c   1.000
_cell.angle_alpha   90.00
_cell.angle_beta   90.00
_cell.angle_gamma   90.00
#
_symmetry.space_group_name_H-M   'P 1'
#
loop_
_entity.id
_entity.type
_entity.pdbx_description
1 polymer ?
#
loop_
_entity_poly.entity_id
_entity_poly.type
_entity_poly.pdbx_seq_one_letter_code
_entity_poly.pdbx_strand_id
1 'polypeptide(L)'
;MKQRITQQIKAYQLDLSQTDTDGAFHCPNCGAKISPDDHSEATYIIYETKLRDNDLEEVIIQCKRCLSIIHLSGFFKNKKQAQPITADEIAKQNTLLYIDHL
;
A
#
# COMPACT_ATOMS: atom_id res chain seq x y z
N MET A 1 -32.65 -18.25 -28.60
CA MET A 1 -31.25 -18.39 -28.11
C MET A 1 -30.97 -17.21 -27.17
N LYS A 2 -30.83 -17.44 -25.85
CA LYS A 2 -30.50 -16.37 -24.89
C LYS A 2 -28.99 -16.17 -24.92
N GLN A 3 -28.54 -15.05 -25.49
CA GLN A 3 -27.12 -14.70 -25.51
C GLN A 3 -26.66 -14.49 -24.07
N ARG A 4 -25.72 -15.31 -23.59
CA ARG A 4 -25.00 -15.06 -22.35
C ARG A 4 -24.08 -13.88 -22.62
N ILE A 5 -24.43 -12.70 -22.10
CA ILE A 5 -23.51 -11.56 -22.06
C ILE A 5 -22.46 -11.94 -21.02
N THR A 6 -21.34 -12.49 -21.46
CA THR A 6 -20.15 -12.64 -20.60
C THR A 6 -19.67 -11.23 -20.29
N GLN A 7 -20.05 -10.70 -19.13
CA GLN A 7 -19.46 -9.49 -18.57
C GLN A 7 -17.96 -9.79 -18.41
N GLN A 8 -17.16 -9.29 -19.36
CA GLN A 8 -15.72 -9.34 -19.25
C GLN A 8 -15.34 -8.54 -18.01
N ILE A 9 -14.86 -9.24 -16.98
CA ILE A 9 -14.33 -8.62 -15.78
C ILE A 9 -13.11 -7.80 -16.22
N LYS A 10 -13.22 -6.48 -16.13
CA LYS A 10 -12.13 -5.57 -16.48
C LYS A 10 -11.18 -5.47 -15.29
N ALA A 11 -9.91 -5.74 -15.55
CA ALA A 11 -8.81 -5.54 -14.61
C ALA A 11 -8.11 -4.21 -14.93
N TYR A 12 -7.79 -3.46 -13.89
CA TYR A 12 -7.13 -2.16 -13.99
C TYR A 12 -5.88 -2.16 -13.12
N GLN A 13 -4.82 -1.53 -13.59
CA GLN A 13 -3.62 -1.29 -12.79
C GLN A 13 -3.57 0.20 -12.45
N LEU A 14 -3.42 0.49 -11.17
CA LEU A 14 -3.38 1.84 -10.64
C LEU A 14 -2.16 1.99 -9.75
N ASP A 15 -1.26 2.87 -10.16
CA ASP A 15 -0.07 3.19 -9.38
C ASP A 15 -0.35 4.40 -8.48
N LEU A 16 -0.41 4.15 -7.17
CA LEU A 16 -0.65 5.16 -6.15
C LEU A 16 0.57 6.07 -5.92
N SER A 17 1.73 5.75 -6.51
CA SER A 17 2.90 6.63 -6.36
C SER A 17 2.71 7.97 -7.07
N GLN A 18 1.95 7.96 -8.16
CA GLN A 18 1.70 9.12 -9.01
C GLN A 18 0.47 9.93 -8.58
N THR A 19 -0.30 9.45 -7.59
CA THR A 19 -1.45 10.18 -7.09
C THR A 19 -1.02 11.04 -5.88
N ASP A 20 -1.25 12.35 -5.97
CA ASP A 20 -1.11 13.32 -4.87
C ASP A 20 -2.29 13.26 -3.88
N THR A 21 -3.05 12.17 -3.89
CA THR A 21 -4.27 12.06 -3.08
C THR A 21 -3.95 11.39 -1.75
N ASP A 22 -4.69 11.78 -0.72
CA ASP A 22 -4.63 11.32 0.69
C ASP A 22 -4.98 9.83 0.86
N GLY A 23 -4.57 8.96 -0.06
CA GLY A 23 -4.91 7.55 -0.11
C GLY A 23 -6.26 7.22 -0.76
N ALA A 24 -7.21 8.16 -0.81
CA ALA A 24 -8.48 7.96 -1.53
C ALA A 24 -8.30 8.02 -3.06
N PHE A 25 -8.98 7.14 -3.80
CA PHE A 25 -8.96 7.15 -5.26
C PHE A 25 -10.34 6.80 -5.81
N HIS A 26 -10.57 7.05 -7.10
CA HIS A 26 -11.83 6.70 -7.75
C HIS A 26 -11.66 5.44 -8.58
N CYS A 27 -12.63 4.53 -8.53
CA CYS A 27 -12.67 3.34 -9.36
C CYS A 27 -12.60 3.75 -10.84
N PRO A 28 -11.63 3.25 -11.63
CA PRO A 28 -11.45 3.66 -13.02
C PRO A 28 -12.60 3.22 -13.95
N ASN A 29 -13.43 2.27 -13.51
CA ASN A 29 -14.57 1.79 -14.29
C ASN A 29 -15.88 2.53 -13.99
N CYS A 30 -16.16 2.88 -12.73
CA CYS A 30 -17.46 3.46 -12.33
C CYS A 30 -17.37 4.80 -11.57
N GLY A 31 -16.18 5.27 -11.26
CA GLY A 31 -15.96 6.51 -10.50
C GLY A 31 -16.29 6.40 -9.01
N ALA A 32 -16.55 5.21 -8.47
CA ALA A 32 -16.78 5.02 -7.04
C ALA A 32 -15.55 5.46 -6.22
N LYS A 33 -15.74 6.34 -5.24
CA LYS A 33 -14.68 6.72 -4.30
C LYS A 33 -14.32 5.52 -3.43
N ILE A 34 -13.10 5.03 -3.55
CA ILE A 34 -12.48 3.99 -2.72
C ILE A 34 -11.53 4.72 -1.77
N SER A 35 -11.62 4.44 -0.48
CA SER A 35 -10.75 5.06 0.53
C SER A 35 -10.17 3.98 1.42
N PRO A 36 -8.87 4.04 1.76
CA PRO A 36 -8.20 3.05 2.59
C PRO A 36 -8.74 3.02 4.03
N ASP A 37 -9.32 4.12 4.51
CA ASP A 37 -10.02 4.21 5.79
C ASP A 37 -11.43 3.56 5.79
N ASP A 38 -11.93 3.11 4.62
CA ASP A 38 -13.23 2.45 4.53
C ASP A 38 -13.13 0.99 5.00
N HIS A 39 -13.04 0.81 6.32
CA HIS A 39 -13.02 -0.51 6.97
C HIS A 39 -14.38 -1.22 6.97
N SER A 40 -15.42 -0.57 6.44
CA SER A 40 -16.78 -1.11 6.41
C SER A 40 -16.97 -2.22 5.37
N GLU A 41 -15.95 -2.46 4.53
CA GLU A 41 -16.02 -3.30 3.34
C GLU A 41 -17.20 -2.93 2.42
N ALA A 42 -17.85 -1.77 2.57
CA ALA A 42 -19.06 -1.45 1.81
C ALA A 42 -18.74 -1.20 0.34
N THR A 43 -17.54 -0.70 0.06
CA THR A 43 -17.18 -0.16 -1.27
C THR A 43 -16.30 -1.09 -2.10
N TYR A 44 -15.44 -1.88 -1.45
CA TYR A 44 -14.53 -2.80 -2.11
C TYR A 44 -14.27 -4.05 -1.26
N ILE A 45 -13.67 -5.06 -1.88
CA ILE A 45 -13.18 -6.29 -1.23
C ILE A 45 -11.69 -6.39 -1.55
N ILE A 46 -10.87 -6.77 -0.58
CA ILE A 46 -9.48 -7.11 -0.82
C ILE A 46 -9.43 -8.58 -1.26
N TYR A 47 -8.96 -8.82 -2.49
CA TYR A 47 -8.80 -10.16 -3.02
C TYR A 47 -7.46 -10.77 -2.63
N GLU A 48 -6.38 -10.00 -2.77
CA GLU A 48 -5.04 -10.48 -2.52
C GLU A 48 -4.13 -9.31 -2.11
N THR A 49 -3.19 -9.61 -1.22
CA THR A 49 -2.15 -8.68 -0.79
C THR A 49 -0.80 -9.35 -0.99
N LYS A 50 0.06 -8.73 -1.79
CA LYS A 50 1.42 -9.21 -2.05
C LYS A 50 2.41 -8.40 -1.24
N LEU A 51 3.23 -9.12 -0.48
CA LEU A 51 4.32 -8.57 0.31
C LEU A 51 5.65 -9.03 -0.28
N ARG A 52 6.63 -8.13 -0.36
CA ARG A 52 8.02 -8.44 -0.71
C ARG A 52 8.93 -7.85 0.37
N ASP A 53 9.82 -8.67 0.93
CA ASP A 53 10.79 -8.24 1.97
C ASP A 53 10.15 -7.51 3.17
N ASN A 54 8.97 -7.97 3.59
CA ASN A 54 8.17 -7.38 4.67
C ASN A 54 7.50 -6.03 4.33
N ASP A 55 7.46 -5.66 3.04
CA ASP A 55 6.81 -4.45 2.56
C ASP A 55 5.71 -4.73 1.55
N LEU A 56 4.73 -3.83 1.51
CA LEU A 56 3.56 -3.93 0.64
C LEU A 56 3.94 -3.66 -0.82
N GLU A 57 3.89 -4.69 -1.65
CA GLU A 57 4.21 -4.59 -3.07
C GLU A 57 3.00 -4.26 -3.93
N GLU A 58 1.94 -5.05 -3.77
CA GLU A 58 0.73 -4.94 -4.59
C GLU A 58 -0.49 -5.32 -3.74
N VAL A 59 -1.60 -4.63 -3.94
CA VAL A 59 -2.90 -5.00 -3.37
C VAL A 59 -3.91 -5.12 -4.49
N ILE A 60 -4.53 -6.28 -4.61
CA ILE A 60 -5.58 -6.56 -5.57
C ILE A 60 -6.91 -6.40 -4.85
N ILE A 61 -7.72 -5.45 -5.29
CA ILE A 61 -9.05 -5.22 -4.76
C ILE A 61 -10.12 -5.39 -5.85
N GLN A 62 -11.36 -5.61 -5.43
CA GLN A 62 -12.52 -5.56 -6.30
C GLN A 62 -13.49 -4.49 -5.84
N CYS A 63 -13.94 -3.66 -6.78
CA CYS A 63 -15.01 -2.72 -6.51
C CYS A 63 -16.34 -3.46 -6.35
N LYS A 64 -17.05 -3.29 -5.22
CA LYS A 64 -18.37 -3.92 -5.01
C LYS A 64 -19.47 -3.32 -5.91
N ARG A 65 -19.26 -2.11 -6.44
CA ARG A 65 -20.26 -1.42 -7.28
C ARG A 65 -20.30 -1.92 -8.72
N CYS A 66 -19.13 -2.19 -9.32
CA CYS A 66 -19.04 -2.61 -10.72
C CYS A 66 -18.24 -3.90 -10.94
N LEU A 67 -17.81 -4.56 -9.85
CA LEU A 67 -17.12 -5.84 -9.85
C LEU A 67 -15.77 -5.87 -10.58
N SER A 68 -15.23 -4.70 -10.96
CA SER A 68 -13.93 -4.57 -11.61
C SER A 68 -12.80 -4.89 -10.63
N ILE A 69 -11.77 -5.57 -11.13
CA ILE A 69 -10.55 -5.87 -10.38
C ILE A 69 -9.57 -4.71 -10.56
N ILE A 70 -8.94 -4.28 -9.48
CA ILE A 70 -8.01 -3.16 -9.45
C ILE A 70 -6.75 -3.61 -8.72
N HIS A 71 -5.63 -3.55 -9.42
CA HIS A 71 -4.28 -3.81 -8.92
C HIS A 71 -3.68 -2.49 -8.48
N LEU A 72 -3.46 -2.33 -7.19
CA LEU A 72 -2.84 -1.17 -6.58
C LEU A 72 -1.36 -1.45 -6.40
N SER A 73 -0.52 -0.55 -6.93
CA SER A 73 0.95 -0.56 -6.74
C SER A 73 1.43 0.81 -6.27
N GLY A 74 2.73 0.94 -6.01
CA GLY A 74 3.32 2.25 -5.68
C GLY A 74 3.27 2.62 -4.19
N PHE A 75 3.09 1.64 -3.31
CA PHE A 75 3.16 1.81 -1.85
C PHE A 75 4.58 2.17 -1.35
N PHE A 76 5.61 1.93 -2.17
CA PHE A 76 7.00 2.27 -1.86
C PHE A 76 7.31 3.75 -2.14
N LYS A 77 6.76 4.68 -1.36
CA LYS A 77 7.27 6.06 -1.32
C LYS A 77 8.36 6.15 -0.24
N ASN A 78 9.61 6.16 -0.70
CA ASN A 78 10.82 6.44 0.09
C ASN A 78 10.95 5.62 1.39
N LYS A 79 11.46 4.39 1.26
CA LYS A 79 12.35 3.88 2.31
C LYS A 79 13.57 4.81 2.32
N LYS A 80 13.53 5.89 3.09
CA LYS A 80 14.77 6.38 3.70
C LYS A 80 15.25 5.18 4.49
N GLN A 81 16.32 4.59 3.95
CA GLN A 81 17.00 3.41 4.43
C GLN A 81 16.85 3.31 5.95
N ALA A 82 16.36 2.17 6.44
CA ALA A 82 16.82 1.71 7.73
C ALA A 82 18.33 1.50 7.54
N GLN A 83 19.10 2.57 7.77
CA GLN A 83 20.53 2.49 7.83
C GLN A 83 20.80 1.57 9.03
N PRO A 84 21.52 0.45 8.86
CA PRO A 84 22.05 -0.24 10.03
C PRO A 84 22.85 0.81 10.80
N ILE A 85 22.47 1.08 12.04
CA ILE A 85 23.32 1.82 12.96
C ILE A 85 24.68 1.12 12.94
N THR A 86 25.68 1.76 12.36
CA THR A 86 27.01 1.17 12.31
C THR A 86 27.54 1.11 13.74
N ALA A 87 28.32 0.08 14.07
CA ALA A 87 28.88 -0.11 15.41
C ALA A 87 29.65 1.12 15.93
N ASP A 88 30.06 2.03 15.03
CA ASP A 88 30.73 3.30 15.33
C ASP A 88 29.83 4.31 16.09
N GLU A 89 28.50 4.29 15.86
CA GLU A 89 27.56 5.20 16.55
C GLU A 89 27.24 4.75 17.99
N ILE A 90 27.32 3.45 18.28
CA ILE A 90 27.11 2.90 19.64
C ILE A 90 28.24 3.35 20.59
N ALA A 91 29.45 3.54 20.08
CA ALA A 91 30.62 3.90 20.91
C ALA A 91 30.58 5.34 21.46
N LYS A 92 29.82 6.26 20.83
CA LYS A 92 29.75 7.68 21.27
C LYS A 92 28.77 7.93 22.40
N GLN A 93 27.85 7.01 22.69
CA GLN A 93 26.87 7.15 23.76
C GLN A 93 27.31 6.54 25.10
N ASN A 94 28.47 5.89 25.17
CA ASN A 94 29.00 5.28 26.40
C ASN A 94 30.19 6.03 27.04
N THR A 95 30.45 7.28 26.67
CA THR A 95 31.54 8.10 27.28
C THR A 95 30.97 9.16 28.23
N LEU A 96 30.11 8.76 29.17
CA LEU A 96 29.62 9.67 30.22
C LEU A 96 29.36 8.98 31.57
N LEU A 97 30.12 7.91 31.86
CA LEU A 97 30.24 7.35 33.21
C LEU A 97 31.70 6.97 33.40
N TYR A 98 32.33 7.44 34.48
CA TYR A 98 33.70 7.15 34.92
C TYR A 98 34.82 8.14 34.51
N ILE A 99 34.62 9.44 34.77
CA ILE A 99 35.72 10.33 35.20
C ILE A 99 35.19 11.26 36.29
N ASP A 100 34.81 10.70 37.44
CA ASP A 100 34.46 11.50 38.63
C ASP A 100 34.79 10.79 39.96
N HIS A 101 35.86 10.00 40.00
CA HIS A 101 36.53 9.68 41.26
C HIS A 101 38.02 9.37 41.02
N LEU A 102 38.79 10.45 40.91
CA LEU A 102 40.12 10.51 41.50
C LEU A 102 40.03 10.35 43.02
#